data_AF-A0A1X7VJ94-F1
#
_entry.id   AF-A0A1X7VJ94-F1
#
_cell.length_a   1.000
_cell.length_b   1.000
_cell.length_c   1.000
_cell.angle_alpha   90.00
_cell.angle_beta   90.00
_cell.angle_gamma   90.00
#
_symmetry.space_group_name_H-M   'P 1'
#
loop_
_entity.id
_entity.type
_entity.pdbx_description
1 polymer ?
#
loop_
_entity_poly.entity_id
_entity_poly.type
_entity_poly.pdbx_seq_one_letter_code
_entity_poly.pdbx_strand_id
1 'polypeptide(L)'
;MSGRYDYDRDRRAGGGYGRRDYEDHLDQRLAEANQKMEDSSFRCVRTLHETMQIANDTSEELERQSESLDRTEDNLDRMAIDLESSKRNMREVKSVFGSLVNRFSKPKIDKDPAPSKSSRSTMPPSPPKQKKQAQQAQAVKSSTGNATVDRNLDELEAGLKMLEGQAYLMGSQIDESNDQIDRIRVKLDRNDQKLKKVTRDAKRQL
;
A
#
# COMPACT_ATOMS: atom_id res chain seq x y z
N MET A 1 -67.93 13.07 72.44
CA MET A 1 -67.20 12.01 71.72
C MET A 1 -65.74 12.45 71.65
N SER A 2 -64.73 11.70 72.10
CA SER A 2 -64.39 10.29 71.86
C SER A 2 -64.05 10.03 70.39
N GLY A 3 -62.75 9.91 70.12
CA GLY A 3 -62.15 9.65 68.81
C GLY A 3 -60.64 9.48 69.02
N ARG A 4 -60.19 8.23 69.16
CA ARG A 4 -58.77 7.92 69.41
C ARG A 4 -58.03 7.88 68.08
N TYR A 5 -56.80 8.40 68.08
CA TYR A 5 -55.81 8.12 67.04
C TYR A 5 -54.61 7.46 67.72
N ASP A 6 -54.67 6.13 67.82
CA ASP A 6 -53.67 5.31 68.48
C ASP A 6 -52.39 5.20 67.63
N TYR A 7 -51.57 6.27 67.64
CA TYR A 7 -50.24 6.33 67.02
C TYR A 7 -49.19 5.53 67.82
N ASP A 8 -49.38 4.21 68.00
CA ASP A 8 -48.24 3.34 68.35
C ASP A 8 -48.51 1.83 68.11
N ARG A 9 -48.23 1.37 66.87
CA ARG A 9 -47.67 0.05 66.55
C ARG A 9 -47.35 -0.04 65.06
N ASP A 10 -46.06 0.00 64.72
CA ASP A 10 -45.37 -0.97 63.84
C ASP A 10 -43.90 -0.59 63.63
N ARG A 11 -43.11 -0.69 64.72
CA ARG A 11 -41.65 -0.62 64.70
C ARG A 11 -41.01 -1.95 65.10
N ARG A 12 -41.33 -3.04 64.36
CA ARG A 12 -40.55 -4.31 64.42
C ARG A 12 -40.82 -5.27 63.26
N ALA A 13 -40.32 -4.92 62.07
CA ALA A 13 -39.97 -5.88 61.02
C ALA A 13 -38.59 -5.51 60.47
N GLY A 14 -37.70 -6.49 60.29
CA GLY A 14 -36.29 -6.23 59.93
C GLY A 14 -36.11 -5.94 58.45
N GLY A 15 -35.40 -4.84 58.12
CA GLY A 15 -34.90 -4.62 56.76
C GLY A 15 -33.81 -5.63 56.40
N GLY A 16 -33.80 -6.10 55.16
CA GLY A 16 -32.79 -7.05 54.67
C GLY A 16 -33.02 -7.54 53.24
N TYR A 17 -34.28 -7.70 52.84
CA TYR A 17 -34.67 -8.19 51.51
C TYR A 17 -34.27 -7.20 50.39
N GLY A 18 -34.91 -6.02 50.34
CA GLY A 18 -34.69 -5.01 49.30
C GLY A 18 -33.29 -4.37 49.22
N ARG A 19 -32.31 -4.83 50.00
CA ARG A 19 -30.88 -4.51 49.79
C ARG A 19 -30.24 -5.47 48.78
N ARG A 20 -30.52 -6.78 48.90
CA ARG A 20 -29.99 -7.82 48.00
C ARG A 20 -30.58 -7.71 46.61
N ASP A 21 -31.91 -7.59 46.53
CA ASP A 21 -32.63 -7.43 45.26
C ASP A 21 -32.12 -6.21 44.44
N TYR A 22 -31.60 -5.18 45.13
CA TYR A 22 -30.99 -4.00 44.51
C TYR A 22 -29.53 -4.22 44.11
N GLU A 23 -28.75 -4.94 44.91
CA GLU A 23 -27.37 -5.35 44.58
C GLU A 23 -27.38 -6.30 43.37
N ASP A 24 -28.24 -7.33 43.35
CA ASP A 24 -28.41 -8.28 42.24
C ASP A 24 -28.81 -7.58 40.92
N HIS A 25 -29.73 -6.60 41.00
CA HIS A 25 -30.14 -5.78 39.85
C HIS A 25 -29.00 -4.90 39.31
N LEU A 26 -28.16 -4.33 40.18
CA LEU A 26 -26.98 -3.57 39.75
C LEU A 26 -25.95 -4.48 39.08
N ASP A 27 -25.69 -5.65 39.63
CA ASP A 27 -24.75 -6.63 39.06
C ASP A 27 -25.23 -7.17 37.71
N GLN A 28 -26.53 -7.46 37.53
CA GLN A 28 -27.08 -7.78 36.22
C GLN A 28 -26.84 -6.63 35.22
N ARG A 29 -27.14 -5.38 35.61
CA ARG A 29 -26.98 -4.22 34.73
C ARG A 29 -25.52 -3.96 34.34
N LEU A 30 -24.57 -4.23 35.25
CA LEU A 30 -23.14 -4.19 34.98
C LEU A 30 -22.71 -5.33 34.04
N ALA A 31 -23.18 -6.56 34.25
CA ALA A 31 -22.91 -7.69 33.37
C ALA A 31 -23.41 -7.43 31.93
N GLU A 32 -24.65 -6.94 31.79
CA GLU A 32 -25.21 -6.55 30.49
C GLU A 32 -24.41 -5.43 29.79
N ALA A 33 -23.91 -4.44 30.54
CA ALA A 33 -23.10 -3.36 29.99
C ALA A 33 -21.72 -3.88 29.51
N ASN A 34 -21.07 -4.71 30.33
CA ASN A 34 -19.79 -5.34 30.00
C ASN A 34 -19.90 -6.25 28.77
N GLN A 35 -20.95 -7.07 28.67
CA GLN A 35 -21.16 -7.92 27.50
C GLN A 35 -21.37 -7.09 26.21
N LYS A 36 -22.18 -6.03 26.27
CA LYS A 36 -22.40 -5.13 25.12
C LYS A 36 -21.10 -4.43 24.70
N MET A 37 -20.24 -4.10 25.65
CA MET A 37 -18.91 -3.54 25.40
C MET A 37 -17.98 -4.56 24.72
N GLU A 38 -17.90 -5.79 25.24
CA GLU A 38 -17.13 -6.91 24.69
C GLU A 38 -17.58 -7.29 23.26
N ASP A 39 -18.89 -7.45 23.04
CA ASP A 39 -19.49 -7.71 21.71
C ASP A 39 -19.21 -6.60 20.70
N SER A 40 -19.17 -5.34 21.14
CA SER A 40 -18.87 -4.19 20.26
C SER A 40 -17.38 -4.11 19.93
N SER A 41 -16.54 -4.38 20.92
CA SER A 41 -15.08 -4.39 20.82
C SER A 41 -14.59 -5.45 19.83
N PHE A 42 -15.13 -6.69 19.89
CA PHE A 42 -14.80 -7.73 18.92
C PHE A 42 -15.20 -7.39 17.48
N ARG A 43 -16.30 -6.64 17.28
CA ARG A 43 -16.68 -6.15 15.94
C ARG A 43 -15.67 -5.13 15.42
N CYS A 44 -15.27 -4.18 16.26
CA CYS A 44 -14.24 -3.20 15.93
C CYS A 44 -12.91 -3.87 15.55
N VAL A 45 -12.42 -4.83 16.35
CA VAL A 45 -11.19 -5.60 16.03
C VAL A 45 -11.34 -6.32 14.69
N ARG A 46 -12.46 -7.00 14.43
CA ARG A 46 -12.70 -7.64 13.12
C ARG A 46 -12.64 -6.64 11.97
N THR A 47 -13.33 -5.51 12.08
CA THR A 47 -13.34 -4.47 11.03
C THR A 47 -11.96 -3.83 10.86
N LEU A 48 -11.15 -3.74 11.91
CA LEU A 48 -9.76 -3.30 11.83
C LEU A 48 -8.92 -4.26 10.96
N HIS A 49 -9.01 -5.58 11.20
CA HIS A 49 -8.32 -6.59 10.38
C HIS A 49 -8.77 -6.56 8.92
N GLU A 50 -10.07 -6.43 8.68
CA GLU A 50 -10.65 -6.30 7.34
C GLU A 50 -10.14 -5.03 6.64
N THR A 51 -9.98 -3.91 7.37
CA THR A 51 -9.41 -2.66 6.85
C THR A 51 -7.90 -2.77 6.61
N MET A 52 -7.14 -3.42 7.49
CA MET A 52 -5.69 -3.64 7.32
C MET A 52 -5.38 -4.55 6.12
N GLN A 53 -6.22 -5.54 5.85
CA GLN A 53 -6.11 -6.34 4.62
C GLN A 53 -6.34 -5.46 3.38
N ILE A 54 -7.44 -4.70 3.35
CA ILE A 54 -7.75 -3.80 2.23
C ILE A 54 -6.62 -2.76 2.02
N ALA A 55 -6.04 -2.22 3.10
CA ALA A 55 -4.92 -1.29 3.02
C ALA A 55 -3.65 -1.96 2.45
N ASN A 56 -3.33 -3.19 2.86
CA ASN A 56 -2.23 -3.97 2.27
C ASN A 56 -2.44 -4.22 0.77
N ASP A 57 -3.62 -4.76 0.42
CA ASP A 57 -3.97 -5.10 -0.97
C ASP A 57 -3.97 -3.84 -1.87
N THR A 58 -4.35 -2.68 -1.33
CA THR A 58 -4.27 -1.39 -2.04
C THR A 58 -2.83 -0.89 -2.17
N SER A 59 -1.97 -1.08 -1.16
CA SER A 59 -0.56 -0.72 -1.23
C SER A 59 0.20 -1.54 -2.29
N GLU A 60 -0.07 -2.85 -2.36
CA GLU A 60 0.48 -3.70 -3.44
C GLU A 60 0.03 -3.24 -4.84
N GLU A 61 -1.20 -2.76 -4.98
CA GLU A 61 -1.71 -2.26 -6.26
C GLU A 61 -1.12 -0.88 -6.63
N LEU A 62 -0.85 0.00 -5.66
CA LEU A 62 -0.11 1.24 -5.89
C LEU A 62 1.33 0.96 -6.35
N GLU A 63 2.02 -0.02 -5.76
CA GLU A 63 3.35 -0.46 -6.23
C GLU A 63 3.31 -0.98 -7.69
N ARG A 64 2.31 -1.79 -8.04
CA ARG A 64 2.11 -2.30 -9.41
C ARG A 64 1.82 -1.16 -10.40
N GLN A 65 1.06 -0.16 -9.98
CA GLN A 65 0.75 1.01 -10.81
C GLN A 65 1.97 1.93 -10.98
N SER A 66 2.78 2.13 -9.94
CA SER A 66 4.06 2.83 -10.02
C SER A 66 5.01 2.17 -11.05
N GLU A 67 5.19 0.84 -10.99
CA GLU A 67 6.03 0.14 -11.97
C GLU A 67 5.47 0.23 -13.41
N SER A 68 4.14 0.36 -13.55
CA SER A 68 3.48 0.58 -14.84
C SER A 68 3.73 2.00 -15.38
N LEU A 69 3.75 3.01 -14.51
CA LEU A 69 4.13 4.38 -14.85
C LEU A 69 5.61 4.47 -15.22
N ASP A 70 6.52 3.84 -14.48
CA ASP A 70 7.94 3.75 -14.82
C ASP A 70 8.15 3.16 -16.23
N ARG A 71 7.57 1.99 -16.51
CA ARG A 71 7.62 1.35 -17.84
C ARG A 71 7.03 2.27 -18.92
N THR A 72 6.02 3.08 -18.61
CA THR A 72 5.42 4.04 -19.55
C THR A 72 6.34 5.22 -19.81
N GLU A 73 6.96 5.78 -18.77
CA GLU A 73 7.93 6.86 -18.85
C GLU A 73 9.17 6.44 -19.67
N ASP A 74 9.67 5.22 -19.43
CA ASP A 74 10.82 4.62 -20.11
C ASP A 74 10.53 4.32 -21.59
N ASN A 75 9.33 3.79 -21.91
CA ASN A 75 8.89 3.59 -23.29
C ASN A 75 8.75 4.91 -24.07
N LEU A 76 8.31 5.99 -23.41
CA LEU A 76 8.28 7.31 -24.04
C LEU A 76 9.69 7.86 -24.32
N ASP A 77 10.66 7.67 -23.44
CA ASP A 77 12.03 8.10 -23.74
C ASP A 77 12.68 7.27 -24.86
N ARG A 78 12.38 5.97 -24.94
CA ARG A 78 12.77 5.12 -26.10
C ARG A 78 12.15 5.62 -27.41
N MET A 79 10.83 5.88 -27.44
CA MET A 79 10.15 6.49 -28.59
C MET A 79 10.75 7.86 -28.95
N ALA A 80 11.18 8.65 -27.97
CA ALA A 80 11.81 9.94 -28.18
C ALA A 80 13.16 9.82 -28.91
N ILE A 81 13.91 8.75 -28.67
CA ILE A 81 15.18 8.42 -29.33
C ILE A 81 14.91 7.85 -30.73
N ASP A 82 14.02 6.86 -30.85
CA ASP A 82 13.69 6.18 -32.11
C ASP A 82 13.15 7.16 -33.17
N LEU A 83 12.31 8.12 -32.76
CA LEU A 83 11.80 9.16 -33.66
C LEU A 83 12.88 10.18 -34.10
N GLU A 84 13.99 10.31 -33.39
CA GLU A 84 15.12 11.14 -33.84
C GLU A 84 16.06 10.38 -34.78
N SER A 85 16.34 9.10 -34.46
CA SER A 85 17.02 8.15 -35.36
C SER A 85 16.26 7.98 -36.68
N SER A 86 14.93 7.88 -36.64
CA SER A 86 14.06 7.81 -37.81
C SER A 86 14.20 9.05 -38.72
N LYS A 87 14.22 10.27 -38.16
CA LYS A 87 14.49 11.50 -38.93
C LYS A 87 15.88 11.50 -39.54
N ARG A 88 16.90 11.03 -38.82
CA ARG A 88 18.26 10.92 -39.33
C ARG A 88 18.30 9.98 -40.53
N ASN A 89 17.75 8.78 -40.39
CA ASN A 89 17.72 7.78 -41.46
C ASN A 89 16.94 8.30 -42.68
N MET A 90 15.81 9.01 -42.50
CA MET A 90 15.10 9.67 -43.61
C MET A 90 15.90 10.78 -44.29
N ARG A 91 16.78 11.51 -43.59
CA ARG A 91 17.70 12.47 -44.22
C ARG A 91 18.79 11.74 -45.02
N GLU A 92 19.28 10.61 -44.50
CA GLU A 92 20.32 9.81 -45.15
C GLU A 92 19.78 9.06 -46.40
N VAL A 93 18.53 8.59 -46.40
CA VAL A 93 17.84 8.03 -47.60
C VAL A 93 17.78 9.05 -48.75
N LYS A 94 17.51 10.33 -48.47
CA LYS A 94 17.57 11.40 -49.48
C LYS A 94 18.98 11.63 -50.04
N SER A 95 20.02 11.23 -49.32
CA SER A 95 21.42 11.38 -49.73
C SER A 95 21.86 10.29 -50.71
N VAL A 96 21.38 9.05 -50.58
CA VAL A 96 21.85 7.92 -51.40
C VAL A 96 21.55 8.13 -52.89
N PHE A 97 20.37 8.69 -53.22
CA PHE A 97 20.00 9.03 -54.60
C PHE A 97 20.82 10.19 -55.20
N GLY A 98 21.44 11.05 -54.39
CA GLY A 98 22.33 12.12 -54.86
C GLY A 98 23.81 11.71 -54.93
N SER A 99 24.27 10.90 -53.96
CA SER A 99 25.68 10.53 -53.81
C SER A 99 26.21 9.61 -54.92
N LEU A 100 25.34 8.77 -55.50
CA LEU A 100 25.72 7.81 -56.55
C LEU A 100 26.27 8.46 -57.83
N VAL A 101 25.93 9.73 -58.12
CA VAL A 101 26.46 10.45 -59.29
C VAL A 101 27.85 11.04 -59.05
N ASN A 102 28.29 11.18 -57.79
CA ASN A 102 29.50 11.94 -57.42
C ASN A 102 30.66 11.10 -56.83
N ARG A 103 30.67 9.77 -57.00
CA ARG A 103 31.79 8.90 -56.55
C ARG A 103 32.47 8.06 -57.62
N PHE A 104 32.33 8.43 -58.90
CA PHE A 104 33.03 7.77 -60.01
C PHE A 104 34.53 8.15 -60.13
N SER A 105 35.29 8.05 -59.03
CA SER A 105 36.75 8.26 -59.00
C SER A 105 37.50 7.59 -57.83
N LYS A 106 37.77 6.29 -58.02
CA LYS A 106 38.93 5.48 -57.54
C LYS A 106 39.10 5.16 -56.02
N PRO A 107 39.82 4.07 -55.64
CA PRO A 107 39.78 3.49 -54.28
C PRO A 107 41.14 3.18 -53.59
N LYS A 108 41.10 2.96 -52.26
CA LYS A 108 41.99 2.15 -51.36
C LYS A 108 41.09 1.70 -50.15
N ILE A 109 41.14 0.53 -49.48
CA ILE A 109 42.25 -0.27 -48.87
C ILE A 109 42.84 0.50 -47.68
N ASP A 110 42.89 0.03 -46.41
CA ASP A 110 42.83 -1.29 -45.70
C ASP A 110 42.29 -1.02 -44.23
N LYS A 111 41.99 -1.89 -43.24
CA LYS A 111 41.89 -3.37 -43.01
C LYS A 111 41.13 -3.68 -41.67
N ASP A 112 40.89 -4.96 -41.33
CA ASP A 112 40.45 -5.53 -40.01
C ASP A 112 41.63 -6.32 -39.34
N PRO A 113 41.72 -6.61 -38.00
CA PRO A 113 40.74 -7.43 -37.22
C PRO A 113 40.67 -7.25 -35.65
N ALA A 114 39.93 -8.14 -34.95
CA ALA A 114 39.86 -8.35 -33.46
C ALA A 114 40.58 -9.69 -33.04
N PRO A 115 40.26 -10.48 -31.96
CA PRO A 115 39.53 -10.32 -30.67
C PRO A 115 40.14 -11.03 -29.41
N SER A 116 39.55 -10.90 -28.21
CA SER A 116 39.61 -11.86 -27.05
C SER A 116 38.42 -11.64 -26.09
N LYS A 117 37.76 -12.58 -25.36
CA LYS A 117 38.06 -13.86 -24.64
C LYS A 117 38.67 -13.67 -23.22
N SER A 118 38.36 -14.43 -22.14
CA SER A 118 37.23 -15.32 -21.76
C SER A 118 37.46 -16.04 -20.39
N SER A 119 36.64 -15.83 -19.33
CA SER A 119 36.50 -16.69 -18.11
C SER A 119 35.45 -16.09 -17.12
N ARG A 120 34.52 -16.74 -16.38
CA ARG A 120 34.38 -18.09 -15.72
C ARG A 120 35.28 -18.19 -14.46
N SER A 121 34.84 -18.55 -13.24
CA SER A 121 33.86 -19.57 -12.82
C SER A 121 33.33 -19.48 -11.36
N THR A 122 32.22 -20.22 -11.08
CA THR A 122 31.86 -21.00 -9.85
C THR A 122 31.60 -20.36 -8.46
N MET A 123 30.55 -20.88 -7.79
CA MET A 123 30.19 -20.75 -6.36
C MET A 123 30.96 -21.77 -5.47
N PRO A 124 30.88 -21.77 -4.11
CA PRO A 124 29.69 -22.24 -3.34
C PRO A 124 29.42 -21.51 -1.96
N PRO A 125 28.33 -21.86 -1.20
CA PRO A 125 27.89 -21.15 0.02
C PRO A 125 28.01 -21.94 1.35
N SER A 126 27.72 -21.32 2.51
CA SER A 126 27.21 -21.99 3.74
C SER A 126 26.65 -21.01 4.84
N PRO A 127 25.69 -21.44 5.69
CA PRO A 127 25.10 -20.65 6.81
C PRO A 127 25.62 -21.08 8.21
N PRO A 128 25.14 -20.47 9.32
CA PRO A 128 24.28 -21.26 10.25
C PRO A 128 23.15 -20.47 10.97
N LYS A 129 22.43 -21.16 11.89
CA LYS A 129 21.16 -20.75 12.53
C LYS A 129 21.27 -20.56 14.05
N GLN A 130 20.47 -19.68 14.65
CA GLN A 130 19.99 -19.72 16.05
C GLN A 130 18.49 -19.31 16.05
N LYS A 131 17.49 -20.01 16.60
CA LYS A 131 17.22 -20.50 17.99
C LYS A 131 17.03 -19.35 19.00
N LYS A 132 16.08 -19.33 19.95
CA LYS A 132 14.82 -20.04 20.28
C LYS A 132 14.49 -19.66 21.74
N GLN A 133 13.34 -19.04 22.04
CA GLN A 133 12.66 -18.92 23.38
C GLN A 133 11.45 -17.99 23.21
N ALA A 134 10.21 -18.21 23.65
CA ALA A 134 9.53 -19.30 24.38
C ALA A 134 9.63 -19.36 25.93
N GLN A 135 8.85 -18.51 26.61
CA GLN A 135 8.04 -18.74 27.83
C GLN A 135 7.27 -17.43 28.13
N GLN A 136 5.95 -17.36 28.34
CA GLN A 136 5.01 -18.11 29.19
C GLN A 136 5.08 -17.70 30.68
N ALA A 137 4.11 -16.88 31.10
CA ALA A 137 3.81 -16.56 32.50
C ALA A 137 2.27 -16.54 32.69
N GLN A 138 1.78 -16.87 33.88
CA GLN A 138 0.36 -17.19 34.11
C GLN A 138 -0.38 -16.14 34.94
N ALA A 139 -1.64 -15.92 34.53
CA ALA A 139 -2.84 -15.73 35.38
C ALA A 139 -2.83 -14.73 36.55
N VAL A 140 -3.68 -13.71 36.42
CA VAL A 140 -4.55 -13.23 37.50
C VAL A 140 -6.00 -13.28 36.99
N LYS A 141 -6.91 -13.94 37.71
CA LYS A 141 -8.34 -14.02 37.34
C LYS A 141 -9.19 -13.13 38.26
N SER A 142 -9.40 -11.90 37.82
CA SER A 142 -10.37 -10.94 38.34
C SER A 142 -10.77 -10.01 37.18
N SER A 143 -12.04 -9.59 37.10
CA SER A 143 -12.62 -8.79 36.01
C SER A 143 -12.41 -9.31 34.57
N THR A 144 -12.91 -10.52 34.27
CA THR A 144 -12.78 -11.15 32.94
C THR A 144 -13.37 -10.33 31.79
N GLY A 145 -14.54 -9.69 31.96
CA GLY A 145 -15.15 -8.88 30.89
C GLY A 145 -14.37 -7.60 30.58
N ASN A 146 -13.77 -6.97 31.58
CA ASN A 146 -12.94 -5.78 31.37
C ASN A 146 -11.63 -6.16 30.68
N ALA A 147 -10.93 -7.17 31.19
CA ALA A 147 -9.64 -7.59 30.65
C ALA A 147 -9.69 -8.12 29.20
N THR A 148 -10.83 -8.60 28.70
CA THR A 148 -10.99 -8.86 27.25
C THR A 148 -11.06 -7.56 26.46
N VAL A 149 -11.92 -6.63 26.88
CA VAL A 149 -12.06 -5.31 26.24
C VAL A 149 -10.74 -4.54 26.25
N ASP A 150 -10.02 -4.54 27.37
CA ASP A 150 -8.71 -3.86 27.51
C ASP A 150 -7.72 -4.36 26.43
N ARG A 151 -7.59 -5.68 26.23
CA ARG A 151 -6.71 -6.27 25.19
C ARG A 151 -7.16 -5.97 23.78
N ASN A 152 -8.47 -6.00 23.53
CA ASN A 152 -9.03 -5.66 22.23
C ASN A 152 -8.82 -4.16 21.92
N LEU A 153 -8.79 -3.29 22.94
CA LEU A 153 -8.45 -1.86 22.82
C LEU A 153 -6.95 -1.67 22.55
N ASP A 154 -6.06 -2.43 23.20
CA ASP A 154 -4.62 -2.45 22.88
C ASP A 154 -4.39 -2.87 21.41
N GLU A 155 -5.11 -3.89 20.94
CA GLU A 155 -5.06 -4.38 19.55
C GLU A 155 -5.61 -3.34 18.55
N LEU A 156 -6.70 -2.65 18.91
CA LEU A 156 -7.24 -1.53 18.15
C LEU A 156 -6.25 -0.36 18.06
N GLU A 157 -5.60 0.03 19.16
CA GLU A 157 -4.59 1.10 19.16
C GLU A 157 -3.38 0.72 18.28
N ALA A 158 -2.92 -0.53 18.36
CA ALA A 158 -1.81 -1.03 17.54
C ALA A 158 -2.15 -1.05 16.04
N GLY A 159 -3.31 -1.60 15.66
CA GLY A 159 -3.71 -1.67 14.26
C GLY A 159 -4.11 -0.31 13.67
N LEU A 160 -4.65 0.62 14.47
CA LEU A 160 -4.91 1.99 14.03
C LEU A 160 -3.61 2.75 13.70
N LYS A 161 -2.55 2.57 14.51
CA LYS A 161 -1.21 3.11 14.19
C LYS A 161 -0.59 2.48 12.95
N MET A 162 -0.84 1.18 12.71
CA MET A 162 -0.41 0.52 11.48
C MET A 162 -1.16 1.08 10.25
N LEU A 163 -2.47 1.27 10.34
CA LEU A 163 -3.29 1.90 9.31
C LEU A 163 -2.88 3.35 9.04
N GLU A 164 -2.55 4.14 10.07
CA GLU A 164 -2.01 5.49 9.93
C GLU A 164 -0.68 5.49 9.16
N GLY A 165 0.23 4.58 9.51
CA GLY A 165 1.51 4.39 8.80
C GLY A 165 1.33 3.97 7.33
N GLN A 166 0.43 3.02 7.05
CA GLN A 166 0.09 2.61 5.69
C GLN A 166 -0.54 3.78 4.90
N ALA A 167 -1.50 4.50 5.48
CA ALA A 167 -2.16 5.63 4.82
C ALA A 167 -1.17 6.76 4.48
N TYR A 168 -0.18 7.02 5.34
CA TYR A 168 0.90 7.98 5.05
C TYR A 168 1.78 7.53 3.89
N LEU A 169 2.21 6.26 3.86
CA LEU A 169 3.01 5.70 2.77
C LEU A 169 2.26 5.73 1.43
N MET A 170 1.00 5.28 1.44
CA MET A 170 0.12 5.30 0.26
C MET A 170 -0.10 6.73 -0.25
N GLY A 171 -0.29 7.70 0.65
CA GLY A 171 -0.39 9.12 0.29
C GLY A 171 0.87 9.64 -0.40
N SER A 172 2.05 9.40 0.19
CA SER A 172 3.34 9.79 -0.40
C SER A 172 3.59 9.15 -1.78
N GLN A 173 3.16 7.90 -1.97
CA GLN A 173 3.28 7.18 -3.24
C GLN A 173 2.31 7.71 -4.31
N ILE A 174 1.11 8.12 -3.91
CA ILE A 174 0.14 8.80 -4.78
C ILE A 174 0.69 10.15 -5.24
N ASP A 175 1.31 10.93 -4.36
CA ASP A 175 1.92 12.22 -4.71
C ASP A 175 3.11 12.05 -5.69
N GLU A 176 4.01 11.08 -5.45
CA GLU A 176 5.09 10.75 -6.40
C GLU A 176 4.56 10.26 -7.75
N SER A 177 3.48 9.46 -7.75
CA SER A 177 2.79 8.99 -8.95
C SER A 177 2.13 10.15 -9.73
N ASN A 178 1.57 11.15 -9.04
CA ASN A 178 1.01 12.35 -9.67
C ASN A 178 2.10 13.16 -10.39
N ASP A 179 3.23 13.41 -9.72
CA ASP A 179 4.40 14.05 -10.32
C ASP A 179 4.93 13.25 -11.53
N GLN A 180 4.91 11.92 -11.47
CA GLN A 180 5.28 11.06 -12.60
C GLN A 180 4.30 11.15 -13.77
N ILE A 181 3.00 11.17 -13.50
CA ILE A 181 1.96 11.32 -14.52
C ILE A 181 2.13 12.64 -15.29
N ASP A 182 2.51 13.74 -14.63
CA ASP A 182 2.78 15.01 -15.31
C ASP A 182 4.09 15.00 -16.13
N ARG A 183 5.16 14.31 -15.68
CA ARG A 183 6.34 14.04 -16.53
C ARG A 183 5.96 13.24 -17.78
N ILE A 184 5.15 12.19 -17.60
CA ILE A 184 4.66 11.32 -18.67
C ILE A 184 3.81 12.11 -19.68
N ARG A 185 2.88 12.96 -19.23
CA ARG A 185 2.08 13.86 -20.10
C ARG A 185 2.98 14.74 -20.97
N VAL A 186 3.97 15.40 -20.38
CA VAL A 186 4.93 16.26 -21.11
C VAL A 186 5.80 15.48 -22.09
N LYS A 187 6.20 14.24 -21.75
CA LYS A 187 6.93 13.34 -22.67
C LYS A 187 6.05 12.86 -23.84
N LEU A 188 4.79 12.52 -23.56
CA LEU A 188 3.80 12.07 -24.53
C LEU A 188 3.53 13.14 -25.60
N ASP A 189 3.27 14.39 -25.20
CA ASP A 189 3.03 15.51 -26.13
C ASP A 189 4.24 15.77 -27.04
N ARG A 190 5.46 15.71 -26.48
CA ARG A 190 6.71 15.86 -27.25
C ARG A 190 6.84 14.74 -28.30
N ASN A 191 6.45 13.52 -27.96
CA ASN A 191 6.52 12.37 -28.85
C ASN A 191 5.44 12.38 -29.93
N ASP A 192 4.20 12.74 -29.59
CA ASP A 192 3.14 12.99 -30.59
C ASP A 192 3.57 14.05 -31.61
N GLN A 193 4.13 15.18 -31.15
CA GLN A 193 4.66 16.20 -32.05
C GLN A 193 5.84 15.71 -32.91
N LYS A 194 6.73 14.84 -32.38
CA LYS A 194 7.80 14.21 -33.16
C LYS A 194 7.22 13.24 -34.20
N LEU A 195 6.27 12.40 -33.82
CA LEU A 195 5.61 11.42 -34.67
C LEU A 195 4.86 12.09 -35.83
N LYS A 196 4.02 13.09 -35.54
CA LYS A 196 3.30 13.89 -36.55
C LYS A 196 4.24 14.57 -37.56
N LYS A 197 5.47 14.94 -37.15
CA LYS A 197 6.52 15.44 -38.07
C LYS A 197 7.10 14.31 -38.92
N VAL A 198 7.49 13.19 -38.31
CA VAL A 198 8.03 11.99 -39.00
C VAL A 198 7.03 11.45 -40.04
N THR A 199 5.76 11.26 -39.66
CA THR A 199 4.70 10.80 -40.58
C THR A 199 4.49 11.75 -41.76
N ARG A 200 4.60 13.07 -41.55
CA ARG A 200 4.47 14.06 -42.62
C ARG A 200 5.67 14.02 -43.58
N ASP A 201 6.88 13.86 -43.06
CA ASP A 201 8.08 13.80 -43.89
C ASP A 201 8.22 12.44 -44.61
N ALA A 202 7.68 11.35 -44.06
CA ALA A 202 7.51 10.07 -44.75
C ALA A 202 6.49 10.17 -45.89
N LYS A 203 5.32 10.80 -45.65
CA LYS A 203 4.31 11.10 -46.69
C LYS A 203 4.77 12.07 -47.79
N ARG A 204 5.98 12.61 -47.70
CA ARG A 204 6.63 13.46 -48.72
C ARG A 204 7.75 12.72 -49.49
N GLN A 205 7.91 11.42 -49.24
CA GLN A 205 8.88 10.52 -49.88
C GLN A 205 8.18 9.35 -50.59
N LEU A 206 6.85 9.40 -50.65
CA LEU A 206 5.95 8.61 -51.48
C LEU A 206 5.27 9.55 -52.48
#